data_AF-A0AAW1MB98-F1
#
_entry.id   AF-A0AAW1MB98-F1
#
_cell.length_a   1.000
_cell.length_b   1.000
_cell.length_c   1.000
_cell.angle_alpha   90.00
_cell.angle_beta   90.00
_cell.angle_gamma   90.00
#
_symmetry.space_group_name_H-M   'P 1'
#
loop_
_entity.id
_entity.type
_entity.pdbx_description
1 polymer ?
#
loop_
_entity_poly.entity_id
_entity_poly.type
_entity_poly.pdbx_seq_one_letter_code
_entity_poly.pdbx_strand_id
1 'polypeptide(L)'
;MAAFQSLRQAFPRAEIRGCFFHLAQNMKKHLRETYLFNRYNNEPVFSLQAKMIIGLAFVPMQNMQNSLNGLSDNLAEELQPMLDWFEDNYIGRLNRRGNGRREPVLPHDMWNMYDRVLNLQDRINNHAETAHRRLQICRT
;
A
#
# COMPACT_ATOMS: atom_id res chain seq x y z
N MET A 1 4.20 -10.97 -9.23
CA MET A 1 3.50 -11.08 -10.54
C MET A 1 3.09 -12.51 -10.86
N ALA A 2 4.00 -13.50 -10.90
CA ALA A 2 3.67 -14.90 -11.27
C ALA A 2 2.52 -15.53 -10.46
N ALA A 3 2.48 -15.32 -9.14
CA ALA A 3 1.41 -15.84 -8.29
C ALA A 3 0.02 -15.26 -8.64
N PHE A 4 -0.07 -13.98 -8.98
CA PHE A 4 -1.35 -13.36 -9.36
C PHE A 4 -1.82 -13.82 -10.73
N GLN A 5 -0.91 -14.00 -11.69
CA GLN A 5 -1.26 -14.59 -12.98
C GLN A 5 -1.78 -16.02 -12.83
N SER A 6 -1.10 -16.84 -12.02
CA SER A 6 -1.54 -18.21 -11.71
C SER A 6 -2.93 -18.23 -11.07
N LEU A 7 -3.21 -17.36 -10.09
CA LEU A 7 -4.53 -17.24 -9.47
C LEU A 7 -5.61 -16.82 -10.46
N ARG A 8 -5.33 -15.86 -11.35
CA ARG A 8 -6.28 -15.43 -12.40
C ARG A 8 -6.59 -16.56 -13.39
N GLN A 9 -5.60 -17.38 -13.72
CA GLN A 9 -5.80 -18.53 -14.60
C GLN A 9 -6.61 -19.63 -13.93
N ALA A 10 -6.31 -19.94 -12.67
CA ALA A 10 -7.01 -20.98 -11.91
C ALA A 10 -8.44 -20.59 -11.52
N PHE A 11 -8.67 -19.30 -11.22
CA PHE A 11 -9.94 -18.77 -10.75
C PHE A 11 -10.34 -17.50 -11.53
N PRO A 12 -10.75 -17.63 -12.80
CA PRO A 12 -10.97 -16.48 -13.69
C PRO A 12 -12.15 -15.59 -13.29
N ARG A 13 -13.06 -16.10 -12.45
CA ARG A 13 -14.22 -15.34 -11.93
C ARG A 13 -13.97 -14.75 -10.54
N ALA A 14 -12.85 -15.09 -9.89
CA ALA A 14 -12.53 -14.59 -8.57
C ALA A 14 -11.93 -13.18 -8.68
N GLU A 15 -12.46 -12.25 -7.89
CA GLU A 15 -11.87 -10.93 -7.74
C GLU A 15 -10.67 -11.01 -6.79
N ILE A 16 -9.47 -10.79 -7.32
CA ILE A 16 -8.26 -10.80 -6.50
C ILE A 16 -8.09 -9.44 -5.86
N ARG A 17 -8.18 -9.41 -4.53
CA ARG A 17 -8.00 -8.20 -3.74
C ARG A 17 -6.79 -8.29 -2.83
N GLY A 18 -6.08 -7.18 -2.71
CA GLY A 18 -5.04 -6.94 -1.74
C GLY A 18 -5.60 -6.79 -0.32
N CYS A 19 -4.72 -6.88 0.66
CA CYS A 19 -5.05 -6.72 2.06
C CYS A 19 -4.19 -5.61 2.68
N PHE A 20 -4.84 -4.66 3.36
CA PHE A 20 -4.18 -3.55 4.01
C PHE A 20 -3.14 -4.00 5.04
N PHE A 21 -3.35 -5.14 5.71
CA PHE A 21 -2.36 -5.73 6.61
C PHE A 21 -1.04 -6.05 5.90
N HIS A 22 -1.10 -6.66 4.71
CA HIS A 22 0.10 -6.94 3.92
C HIS A 22 0.73 -5.65 3.37
N LEU A 23 -0.08 -4.63 3.04
CA LEU A 23 0.43 -3.32 2.66
C LEU A 23 1.23 -2.67 3.80
N ALA A 24 0.71 -2.71 5.03
CA ALA A 24 1.40 -2.22 6.21
C ALA A 24 2.66 -3.04 6.54
N GLN A 25 2.65 -4.36 6.28
CA GLN A 25 3.85 -5.19 6.40
C GLN A 25 4.92 -4.83 5.36
N ASN A 26 4.52 -4.59 4.10
CA ASN A 26 5.43 -4.15 3.04
C ASN A 26 6.04 -2.77 3.36
N MET A 27 5.24 -1.83 3.87
CA MET A 27 5.71 -0.55 4.39
C MET A 27 6.82 -0.74 5.44
N LYS A 28 6.56 -1.56 6.48
CA LYS A 28 7.55 -1.84 7.53
C LYS A 28 8.80 -2.55 6.99
N LYS A 29 8.65 -3.40 5.97
CA LYS A 29 9.79 -4.05 5.30
C LYS A 29 10.65 -3.01 4.57
N HIS A 30 10.03 -2.14 3.79
CA HIS A 30 10.72 -1.08 3.06
C HIS A 30 11.48 -0.14 4.02
N LEU A 31 10.86 0.27 5.14
CA LEU A 31 11.53 1.07 6.18
C LEU A 31 12.75 0.38 6.80
N ARG A 32 12.80 -0.96 6.84
CA ARG A 32 13.99 -1.68 7.31
C ARG A 32 15.09 -1.65 6.25
N GLU A 33 14.74 -1.83 4.99
CA GLU A 33 15.67 -1.81 3.85
C GLU A 33 16.29 -0.43 3.66
N THR A 34 15.57 0.64 4.01
CA THR A 34 16.06 2.03 3.97
C THR A 34 16.61 2.54 5.30
N TYR A 35 16.77 1.68 6.30
CA TYR A 35 17.31 2.01 7.64
C TYR A 35 16.49 3.05 8.44
N LEU A 36 15.22 3.28 8.08
CA LEU A 36 14.31 4.22 8.75
C LEU A 36 13.44 3.58 9.84
N PHE A 37 13.51 2.25 10.01
CA PHE A 37 12.64 1.51 10.93
C PHE A 37 12.85 1.90 12.40
N ASN A 38 14.06 2.31 12.81
CA ASN A 38 14.31 2.78 14.17
C ASN A 38 13.53 4.07 14.46
N ARG A 39 13.65 5.08 13.58
CA ARG A 39 12.91 6.34 13.70
C ARG A 39 11.40 6.10 13.69
N TYR A 40 10.91 5.23 12.81
CA TYR A 40 9.49 4.84 12.78
C TYR A 40 8.96 4.30 14.13
N ASN A 41 9.79 3.61 14.92
CA ASN A 41 9.38 3.07 16.22
C ASN A 41 9.50 4.08 17.37
N ASN A 42 10.41 5.05 17.25
CA ASN A 42 10.78 5.95 18.35
C ASN A 42 10.25 7.39 18.17
N GLU A 43 9.89 7.79 16.95
CA GLU A 43 9.42 9.15 16.62
C GLU A 43 7.94 9.11 16.18
N PRO A 44 7.00 9.56 17.02
CA PRO A 44 5.56 9.49 16.71
C PRO A 44 5.16 10.23 15.43
N VAL A 45 5.73 11.41 15.19
CA VAL A 45 5.44 12.23 14.00
C VAL A 45 5.92 11.54 12.72
N PHE A 46 7.14 11.01 12.73
CA PHE A 46 7.70 10.24 11.61
C PHE A 46 6.87 8.97 11.34
N SER A 47 6.46 8.27 12.42
CA SER A 47 5.58 7.10 12.34
C SER A 47 4.24 7.44 11.69
N LEU A 48 3.66 8.59 12.03
CA LEU A 48 2.42 9.08 11.45
C LEU A 48 2.60 9.39 9.95
N GLN A 49 3.65 10.13 9.58
CA GLN A 49 3.95 10.46 8.18
C GLN A 49 4.14 9.20 7.33
N ALA A 50 4.87 8.19 7.81
CA ALA A 50 5.01 6.91 7.10
C ALA A 50 3.66 6.19 6.92
N LYS A 51 2.78 6.25 7.93
CA LYS A 51 1.42 5.68 7.85
C LYS A 51 0.52 6.46 6.89
N MET A 52 0.70 7.77 6.75
CA MET A 52 -0.05 8.59 5.79
C MET A 52 0.19 8.12 4.34
N ILE A 53 1.39 7.65 4.02
CA ILE A 53 1.72 7.08 2.69
C ILE A 53 0.82 5.88 2.39
N ILE A 54 0.76 4.87 3.26
CA ILE A 54 -0.15 3.74 3.05
C ILE A 54 -1.62 4.12 3.23
N GLY A 55 -1.90 5.23 3.92
CA GLY A 55 -3.23 5.84 4.03
C GLY A 55 -3.82 6.27 2.69
N LEU A 56 -2.98 6.48 1.66
CA LEU A 56 -3.43 6.72 0.29
C LEU A 56 -4.32 5.59 -0.25
N ALA A 57 -4.23 4.37 0.29
CA ALA A 57 -5.16 3.29 -0.03
C ALA A 57 -6.63 3.65 0.20
N PHE A 58 -6.93 4.65 1.04
CA PHE A 58 -8.30 5.11 1.32
C PHE A 58 -8.67 6.39 0.58
N VAL A 59 -7.84 6.88 -0.34
CA VAL A 59 -8.13 8.07 -1.15
C VAL A 59 -8.85 7.64 -2.43
N PRO A 60 -9.95 8.31 -2.84
CA PRO A 60 -10.58 8.05 -4.12
C PRO A 60 -9.64 8.43 -5.26
N MET A 61 -9.61 7.63 -6.33
CA MET A 61 -8.64 7.80 -7.42
C MET A 61 -8.66 9.19 -8.06
N GLN A 62 -9.83 9.83 -8.13
CA GLN A 62 -10.01 11.21 -8.62
C GLN A 62 -9.22 12.26 -7.82
N ASN A 63 -8.95 12.01 -6.54
CA ASN A 63 -8.20 12.91 -5.65
C ASN A 63 -6.75 12.45 -5.45
N MET A 64 -6.36 11.29 -5.98
CA MET A 64 -5.07 10.65 -5.71
C MET A 64 -3.88 11.55 -6.03
N GLN A 65 -3.89 12.24 -7.18
CA GLN A 65 -2.80 13.14 -7.56
C GLN A 65 -2.64 14.30 -6.58
N ASN A 66 -3.75 14.92 -6.19
CA ASN A 66 -3.74 16.05 -5.27
C ASN A 66 -3.26 15.61 -3.89
N SER A 67 -3.69 14.43 -3.44
CA SER A 67 -3.23 13.83 -2.18
C SER A 67 -1.75 13.46 -2.21
N LEU A 68 -1.23 12.96 -3.33
CA LEU A 68 0.21 12.70 -3.49
C LEU A 68 1.02 13.99 -3.39
N ASN A 69 0.64 15.03 -4.13
CA ASN A 69 1.35 16.31 -4.12
C ASN A 69 1.34 16.93 -2.70
N GLY A 70 0.15 17.04 -2.10
CA GLY A 70 0.01 17.60 -0.76
C GLY A 70 0.73 16.77 0.31
N LEU A 71 0.79 15.44 0.17
CA LEU A 71 1.58 14.60 1.07
C LEU A 71 3.07 14.86 0.87
N SER A 72 3.55 14.84 -0.37
CA SER A 72 4.95 15.08 -0.74
C SER A 72 5.48 16.40 -0.17
N ASP A 73 4.71 17.48 -0.27
CA ASP A 73 5.10 18.81 0.21
C ASP A 73 5.25 18.90 1.74
N ASN A 74 4.61 17.98 2.48
CA ASN A 74 4.58 17.97 3.95
C ASN A 74 5.28 16.74 4.57
N LEU A 75 5.89 15.91 3.73
CA LEU A 75 6.56 14.69 4.17
C LEU A 75 7.99 15.00 4.63
N ALA A 76 8.49 14.26 5.61
CA ALA A 76 9.92 14.26 5.90
C ALA A 76 10.71 13.84 4.64
N GLU A 77 11.81 14.52 4.35
CA GLU A 77 12.61 14.29 3.14
C GLU A 77 13.07 12.83 3.03
N GLU A 78 13.39 12.21 4.17
CA GLU A 78 13.83 10.82 4.26
C GLU A 78 12.73 9.81 3.90
N LEU A 79 11.45 10.21 3.96
CA LEU A 79 10.32 9.37 3.55
C LEU A 79 9.96 9.53 2.07
N GLN A 80 10.57 10.47 1.34
CA GLN A 80 10.29 10.64 -0.09
C GLN A 80 10.63 9.40 -0.92
N PRO A 81 11.74 8.68 -0.69
CA PRO A 81 12.00 7.42 -1.38
C PRO A 81 10.91 6.37 -1.13
N MET A 82 10.26 6.40 0.04
CA MET A 82 9.14 5.51 0.35
C MET A 82 7.87 5.93 -0.39
N LEU A 83 7.59 7.23 -0.50
CA LEU A 83 6.47 7.73 -1.29
C LEU A 83 6.64 7.39 -2.77
N ASP A 84 7.84 7.58 -3.32
CA ASP A 84 8.22 7.18 -4.67
C ASP A 84 8.03 5.67 -4.89
N TRP A 85 8.51 4.85 -3.95
CA TRP A 85 8.29 3.40 -3.98
C TRP A 85 6.81 3.05 -4.00
N PHE A 86 5.99 3.73 -3.19
CA PHE A 86 4.55 3.51 -3.16
C PHE A 86 3.91 3.89 -4.50
N GLU A 87 4.27 5.05 -5.05
CA GLU A 87 3.77 5.49 -6.35
C GLU A 87 4.14 4.50 -7.45
N ASP A 88 5.39 4.03 -7.50
CA ASP A 88 5.85 3.07 -8.53
C ASP A 88 5.12 1.72 -8.48
N ASN A 89 4.82 1.21 -7.29
CA ASN A 89 4.28 -0.14 -7.13
C ASN A 89 2.74 -0.18 -7.20
N TYR A 90 2.07 0.86 -6.71
CA TYR A 90 0.63 0.85 -6.51
C TYR A 90 -0.11 1.84 -7.43
N ILE A 91 0.46 3.01 -7.72
CA ILE A 91 -0.28 4.07 -8.43
C ILE A 91 0.10 4.14 -9.91
N GLY A 92 1.39 4.04 -10.20
CA GLY A 92 2.01 4.25 -11.50
C GLY A 92 2.35 5.73 -11.75
N ARG A 93 3.63 6.05 -12.02
CA ARG A 93 4.08 7.45 -12.23
C ARG A 93 3.42 8.09 -13.45
N LEU A 94 3.23 9.41 -13.40
CA LEU A 94 2.85 10.21 -14.58
C LEU A 94 3.89 10.06 -15.70
N ASN A 95 3.43 9.88 -16.93
CA ASN A 95 4.32 9.92 -18.09
C ASN A 95 4.89 11.33 -18.23
N ARG A 96 6.21 11.44 -18.51
CA ARG A 96 6.91 12.73 -18.72
C ARG A 96 6.27 13.64 -19.77
N ARG A 97 5.44 13.10 -20.66
CA ARG A 97 4.74 13.83 -21.73
C ARG A 97 3.32 14.27 -21.36
N GLY A 98 2.85 13.98 -20.14
CA GLY A 98 1.49 14.32 -19.70
C GLY A 98 0.37 13.43 -20.26
N ASN A 99 0.70 12.46 -21.12
CA ASN A 99 -0.27 11.59 -21.79
C ASN A 99 -0.81 10.45 -20.89
N GLY A 100 -1.04 10.72 -19.59
CA GLY A 100 -1.53 9.74 -18.62
C GLY A 100 -0.45 9.13 -17.72
N ARG A 101 -0.85 8.18 -16.85
CA ARG A 101 0.04 7.46 -15.92
C ARG A 101 0.55 6.16 -16.54
N ARG A 102 1.74 5.71 -16.12
CA ARG A 102 2.19 4.35 -16.38
C ARG A 102 1.25 3.38 -15.69
N GLU A 103 1.01 2.24 -16.32
CA GLU A 103 0.27 1.15 -15.68
C GLU A 103 0.98 0.73 -14.38
N PRO A 104 0.29 0.73 -13.23
CA PRO A 104 0.87 0.27 -11.98
C PRO A 104 1.16 -1.24 -12.06
N VAL A 105 2.12 -1.70 -11.24
CA VAL A 105 2.39 -3.14 -11.11
C VAL A 105 1.18 -3.88 -10.53
N LEU A 106 0.37 -3.19 -9.73
CA LEU A 106 -0.87 -3.69 -9.15
C LEU A 106 -2.05 -2.80 -9.58
N PRO A 107 -3.09 -3.38 -10.21
CA PRO A 107 -4.32 -2.66 -10.56
C PRO A 107 -4.95 -1.94 -9.36
N HIS A 108 -5.55 -0.76 -9.60
CA HIS A 108 -6.07 0.09 -8.52
C HIS A 108 -7.17 -0.58 -7.69
N ASP A 109 -8.08 -1.30 -8.34
CA ASP A 109 -9.13 -2.13 -7.72
C ASP A 109 -8.57 -3.18 -6.75
N MET A 110 -7.34 -3.63 -6.98
CA MET A 110 -6.71 -4.63 -6.15
C MET A 110 -6.25 -4.08 -4.80
N TRP A 111 -5.64 -2.89 -4.73
CA TRP A 111 -5.04 -2.38 -3.49
C TRP A 111 -5.80 -1.22 -2.86
N ASN A 112 -6.61 -0.50 -3.64
CA ASN A 112 -7.43 0.59 -3.12
C ASN A 112 -8.56 0.04 -2.25
N MET A 113 -8.79 0.71 -1.13
CA MET A 113 -9.74 0.31 -0.09
C MET A 113 -10.92 1.27 -0.01
N TYR A 114 -10.94 2.39 -0.74
CA TYR A 114 -11.98 3.42 -0.65
C TYR A 114 -13.37 2.84 -0.92
N ASP A 115 -13.57 2.25 -2.10
CA ASP A 115 -14.86 1.65 -2.48
C ASP A 115 -15.23 0.49 -1.57
N ARG A 116 -14.24 -0.25 -1.05
CA ARG A 116 -14.49 -1.38 -0.14
C ARG A 116 -15.02 -0.92 1.21
N VAL A 117 -14.45 0.17 1.74
CA VAL A 117 -14.91 0.78 3.00
C VAL A 117 -16.32 1.34 2.83
N LEU A 118 -16.59 2.03 1.72
CA LEU A 118 -17.93 2.56 1.43
C LEU A 118 -18.98 1.46 1.26
N ASN A 119 -18.62 0.36 0.58
CA ASN A 119 -19.53 -0.76 0.34
C ASN A 119 -19.59 -1.78 1.49
N LEU A 120 -18.99 -1.49 2.65
CA LEU A 120 -18.92 -2.37 3.82
C LEU A 120 -18.39 -3.79 3.49
N GLN A 121 -17.58 -3.91 2.45
CA GLN A 121 -17.00 -5.17 2.04
C GLN A 121 -15.91 -5.58 3.02
N ASP A 122 -15.75 -6.89 3.21
CA ASP A 122 -14.84 -7.45 4.21
C ASP A 122 -13.48 -6.75 4.19
N ARG A 123 -13.16 -6.14 5.33
CA ARG A 123 -11.80 -5.74 5.66
C ARG A 123 -11.09 -7.04 5.98
N ILE A 124 -10.46 -7.65 4.97
CA ILE A 124 -9.72 -8.92 5.10
C ILE A 124 -8.54 -8.79 6.11
N ASN A 125 -8.36 -7.63 6.77
CA ASN A 125 -7.35 -7.38 7.79
C ASN A 125 -7.51 -8.29 9.01
N ASN A 126 -8.71 -8.43 9.59
CA ASN A 126 -8.90 -9.12 10.86
C ASN A 126 -8.56 -10.62 10.75
N HIS A 127 -8.98 -11.26 9.66
CA HIS A 127 -8.66 -12.68 9.40
C HIS A 127 -7.17 -12.88 9.11
N ALA A 128 -6.56 -12.02 8.28
CA ALA A 128 -5.14 -12.10 7.96
C ALA A 128 -4.25 -11.87 9.20
N GLU A 129 -4.57 -10.87 10.02
CA GLU A 129 -3.89 -10.58 11.30
C GLU A 129 -4.02 -11.73 12.30
N THR A 130 -5.21 -12.35 12.37
CA THR A 130 -5.46 -13.48 13.27
C THR A 130 -4.70 -14.72 12.84
N ALA A 131 -4.70 -15.05 11.54
CA ALA A 131 -3.92 -16.15 11.00
C ALA A 131 -2.41 -15.94 11.22
N HIS A 132 -1.91 -14.73 10.96
CA HIS A 132 -0.51 -14.39 11.17
C HIS A 132 -0.08 -14.56 12.64
N ARG A 133 -0.89 -14.07 13.59
CA ARG A 133 -0.62 -14.24 15.04
C ARG A 133 -0.52 -15.71 15.42
N ARG A 134 -1.45 -16.56 14.96
CA ARG A 134 -1.43 -18.01 15.25
C ARG A 134 -0.16 -18.68 14.71
N LEU A 135 0.26 -18.34 13.49
CA LEU A 135 1.47 -18.91 12.88
C LEU A 135 2.76 -18.46 13.55
N GLN A 136 2.80 -17.27 14.15
CA GLN A 136 3.96 -16.81 14.94
C GLN A 136 4.06 -17.52 16.29
N ILE A 137 2.92 -17.85 16.92
CA ILE A 137 2.89 -18.58 18.20
C ILE A 137 3.35 -20.03 18.02
N CYS A 138 3.07 -20.68 16.89
CA CYS A 138 3.53 -22.06 16.64
C CYS A 138 5.03 -22.19 16.27
N ARG A 139 5.80 -21.11 16.30
CA ARG A 139 7.24 -21.11 15.99
C ARG A 139 8.14 -20.97 17.23
N THR A 140 7.56 -20.95 18.42
CA THR A 140 8.23 -21.05 19.74
C THR A 140 8.01 -22.43 20.32
#